data_AF-A0AAE4G281-F1
#
_entry.id   AF-A0AAE4G281-F1
#
_cell.length_a   1.000
_cell.length_b   1.000
_cell.length_c   1.000
_cell.angle_alpha   90.00
_cell.angle_beta   90.00
_cell.angle_gamma   90.00
#
_symmetry.space_group_name_H-M   'P 1'
#
loop_
_entity.id
_entity.type
_entity.pdbx_description
1 polymer ?
#
loop_
_entity_poly.entity_id
_entity_poly.type
_entity_poly.pdbx_seq_one_letter_code
_entity_poly.pdbx_strand_id
1 'polypeptide(L)'
;MLSQDSAGKAAGSGGKAGVPTGGTGSSPTIPGLPPGGFATILVDPPWPLQSGEKHYRTMSLARIKALPVGTLAARDAHLWLWTTNALLPRAYEVAEAWGFTVRSPLTWVKFRLGLGGRYQLRNATEQLLFCTRGRAPLGSRSQPTWFNAPVTEHSRKPAEQFAIIERVSPGPYLELFARRRPESNQPWAVWGDQVDSDIRIPGFAVPRYSERAREAEKTPERTESVQTAVAEVAGVSRLGASSAVVTSQADSERPAAMRRGGTGDDRDETTDGDGKEVER
;
A
#
# COMPACT_ATOMS: atom_id res chain seq x y z
N MET A 1 -17.15 -36.48 -46.98
CA MET A 1 -18.18 -37.36 -46.38
C MET A 1 -18.47 -36.80 -45.00
N LEU A 2 -19.57 -36.06 -44.85
CA LEU A 2 -20.83 -36.50 -44.21
C LEU A 2 -20.65 -36.69 -42.68
N SER A 3 -21.41 -36.03 -41.79
CA SER A 3 -22.63 -35.24 -41.96
C SER A 3 -22.67 -33.98 -41.07
N GLN A 4 -23.52 -33.01 -41.45
CA GLN A 4 -24.00 -31.97 -40.53
C GLN A 4 -25.19 -32.50 -39.70
N ASP A 5 -25.58 -31.76 -38.66
CA ASP A 5 -27.01 -31.51 -38.41
C ASP A 5 -27.26 -30.24 -37.58
N SER A 6 -28.51 -29.73 -37.65
CA SER A 6 -29.00 -28.47 -37.05
C SER A 6 -30.54 -28.46 -37.01
N ALA A 7 -31.25 -27.61 -36.24
CA ALA A 7 -30.88 -26.44 -35.45
C ALA A 7 -31.75 -26.33 -34.16
N GLY A 8 -31.47 -25.36 -33.28
CA GLY A 8 -32.28 -25.14 -32.06
C GLY A 8 -32.26 -23.70 -31.54
N LYS A 9 -33.02 -22.81 -32.19
CA LYS A 9 -33.12 -21.38 -31.82
C LYS A 9 -34.34 -21.14 -30.93
N ALA A 10 -34.14 -20.66 -29.71
CA ALA A 10 -35.20 -20.14 -28.83
C ALA A 10 -34.86 -18.73 -28.38
N ALA A 11 -35.74 -17.76 -28.68
CA ALA A 11 -35.61 -16.38 -28.24
C ALA A 11 -36.42 -16.16 -26.96
N GLY A 12 -35.79 -15.60 -25.93
CA GLY A 12 -36.46 -15.18 -24.69
C GLY A 12 -36.21 -13.70 -24.43
N SER A 13 -37.28 -12.90 -24.40
CA SER A 13 -37.21 -11.47 -24.03
C SER A 13 -37.16 -11.32 -22.50
N GLY A 14 -36.05 -10.81 -21.98
CA GLY A 14 -35.91 -10.39 -20.57
C GLY A 14 -35.90 -8.87 -20.46
N GLY A 15 -36.78 -8.30 -19.64
CA GLY A 15 -36.93 -6.85 -19.49
C GLY A 15 -35.74 -6.15 -18.84
N LYS A 16 -35.58 -4.86 -19.13
CA LYS A 16 -34.59 -3.99 -18.46
C LYS A 16 -34.98 -3.81 -16.98
N ALA A 17 -34.33 -4.52 -16.08
CA ALA A 17 -34.34 -4.18 -14.66
C ALA A 17 -33.44 -2.96 -14.43
N GLY A 18 -33.99 -1.88 -13.88
CA GLY A 18 -33.21 -0.72 -13.49
C GLY A 18 -32.27 -1.06 -12.32
N VAL A 19 -31.01 -0.66 -12.43
CA VAL A 19 -30.05 -0.80 -11.33
C VAL A 19 -30.42 0.21 -10.23
N PRO A 20 -30.76 -0.21 -9.00
CA PRO A 20 -30.89 0.73 -7.90
C PRO A 20 -29.48 1.24 -7.54
N THR A 21 -29.29 2.55 -7.57
CA THR A 21 -28.09 3.19 -7.00
C THR A 21 -28.07 2.98 -5.49
N GLY A 22 -27.47 1.87 -5.07
CA GLY A 22 -27.24 1.56 -3.66
C GLY A 22 -26.40 2.66 -3.01
N GLY A 23 -26.83 3.11 -1.84
CA GLY A 23 -26.19 4.21 -1.12
C GLY A 23 -24.72 3.94 -0.79
N THR A 24 -23.96 5.01 -0.63
CA THR A 24 -22.57 5.00 -0.16
C THR A 24 -22.51 4.52 1.29
N GLY A 25 -22.54 3.20 1.49
CA GLY A 25 -22.19 2.60 2.77
C GLY A 25 -20.78 3.02 3.13
N SER A 26 -20.63 3.75 4.24
CA SER A 26 -19.34 4.18 4.73
C SER A 26 -18.46 2.95 4.98
N SER A 27 -17.36 2.82 4.25
CA SER A 27 -16.40 1.74 4.47
C SER A 27 -15.93 1.80 5.92
N PRO A 28 -15.87 0.65 6.65
CA PRO A 28 -15.55 0.66 8.07
C PRO A 28 -14.19 1.32 8.31
N THR A 29 -14.20 2.40 9.10
CA THR A 29 -12.98 3.10 9.53
C THR A 29 -12.01 2.11 10.15
N ILE A 30 -10.73 2.20 9.78
CA ILE A 30 -9.65 1.36 10.29
C ILE A 30 -8.91 2.16 11.37
N PRO A 31 -9.10 1.87 12.68
CA PRO A 31 -8.37 2.55 13.75
C PRO A 31 -6.86 2.45 13.54
N GLY A 32 -6.17 3.58 13.71
CA GLY A 32 -4.72 3.70 13.53
C GLY A 32 -4.23 3.91 12.10
N LEU A 33 -5.11 3.83 11.09
CA LEU A 33 -4.79 4.19 9.70
C LEU A 33 -4.51 5.71 9.59
N PRO A 34 -3.36 6.16 9.07
CA PRO A 34 -3.10 7.58 8.86
C PRO A 34 -4.01 8.16 7.76
N PRO A 35 -4.31 9.47 7.79
CA PRO A 35 -5.03 10.14 6.71
C PRO A 35 -4.38 9.88 5.35
N GLY A 36 -5.14 9.35 4.41
CA GLY A 36 -4.65 9.00 3.06
C GLY A 36 -3.93 7.65 2.95
N GLY A 37 -3.74 6.90 4.04
CA GLY A 37 -3.14 5.54 4.04
C GLY A 37 -1.61 5.50 4.14
N PHE A 38 -1.06 4.30 4.19
CA PHE A 38 0.39 4.06 4.29
C PHE A 38 1.07 4.14 2.91
N ALA A 39 2.07 5.01 2.77
CA ALA A 39 2.83 5.13 1.53
C ALA A 39 3.80 3.95 1.32
N THR A 40 4.21 3.27 2.39
CA THR A 40 5.01 2.05 2.32
C THR A 40 4.49 1.00 3.29
N ILE A 41 4.26 -0.21 2.78
CA ILE A 41 3.89 -1.38 3.59
C ILE A 41 4.93 -2.49 3.39
N LEU A 42 5.45 -3.01 4.49
CA LEU A 42 6.24 -4.24 4.55
C LEU A 42 5.36 -5.39 5.06
N VAL A 43 5.45 -6.56 4.44
CA VAL A 43 4.68 -7.75 4.82
C VAL A 43 5.57 -8.99 4.78
N ASP A 44 5.59 -9.76 5.87
CA ASP A 44 6.13 -11.13 5.93
C ASP A 44 5.00 -12.12 6.24
N PRO A 45 4.20 -12.54 5.24
CA PRO A 45 3.03 -13.36 5.50
C PRO A 45 3.41 -14.69 6.17
N PRO A 46 2.58 -15.23 7.06
CA PRO A 46 2.82 -16.53 7.69
C PRO A 46 2.42 -17.63 6.70
N TRP A 47 3.23 -17.77 5.66
CA TRP A 47 2.98 -18.60 4.49
C TRP A 47 2.72 -20.08 4.85
N PRO A 48 1.71 -20.72 4.24
CA PRO A 48 1.42 -22.11 4.51
C PRO A 48 2.39 -23.04 3.77
N LEU A 49 2.57 -24.25 4.31
CA LEU A 49 3.36 -25.34 3.75
C LEU A 49 4.86 -25.03 3.57
N GLN A 50 5.39 -24.03 4.30
CA GLN A 50 6.81 -23.69 4.31
C GLN A 50 7.58 -24.27 5.52
N SER A 51 6.95 -25.17 6.29
CA SER A 51 7.42 -25.67 7.59
C SER A 51 7.35 -24.67 8.74
N GLY A 52 6.82 -23.46 8.50
CA GLY A 52 6.54 -22.45 9.53
C GLY A 52 5.53 -22.93 10.57
N GLU A 53 4.67 -23.89 10.21
CA GLU A 53 3.68 -24.55 11.06
C GLU A 53 4.27 -25.14 12.37
N LYS A 54 5.56 -25.46 12.37
CA LYS A 54 6.29 -25.98 13.54
C LYS A 54 6.67 -24.91 14.56
N HIS A 55 6.51 -23.64 14.21
CA HIS A 55 7.05 -22.49 14.94
C HIS A 55 6.02 -21.39 15.17
N TYR A 56 5.05 -21.23 14.27
CA TYR A 56 3.99 -20.21 14.34
C TYR A 56 2.74 -20.65 13.56
N ARG A 57 1.61 -20.00 13.85
CA ARG A 57 0.35 -20.21 13.13
C ARG A 57 0.48 -19.70 11.69
N THR A 58 0.29 -20.57 10.71
CA THR A 58 0.24 -20.18 9.29
C THR A 58 -1.16 -19.78 8.85
N MET A 59 -1.24 -19.04 7.74
CA MET A 59 -2.49 -18.52 7.17
C MET A 59 -2.71 -19.11 5.77
N SER A 60 -3.94 -19.50 5.43
CA SER A 60 -4.24 -20.02 4.10
C SER A 60 -4.03 -18.94 3.02
N LEU A 61 -3.63 -19.34 1.80
CA LEU A 61 -3.39 -18.40 0.71
C LEU A 61 -4.61 -17.51 0.41
N ALA A 62 -5.83 -18.06 0.50
CA ALA A 62 -7.06 -17.31 0.35
C ALA A 62 -7.22 -16.24 1.45
N ARG A 63 -6.87 -16.55 2.71
CA ARG A 63 -6.94 -15.60 3.83
C ARG A 63 -5.84 -14.55 3.78
N ILE A 64 -4.65 -14.88 3.24
CA ILE A 64 -3.58 -13.91 2.92
C ILE A 64 -4.07 -12.94 1.84
N LYS A 65 -4.59 -13.43 0.71
CA LYS A 65 -5.14 -12.58 -0.37
C LYS A 65 -6.29 -11.68 0.12
N ALA A 66 -7.10 -12.16 1.07
CA ALA A 66 -8.20 -11.39 1.67
C ALA A 66 -7.76 -10.29 2.67
N LEU A 67 -6.48 -10.14 2.99
CA LEU A 67 -6.00 -9.00 3.79
C LEU A 67 -6.26 -7.69 3.03
N PRO A 68 -6.80 -6.64 3.67
CA PRO A 68 -7.14 -5.39 3.02
C PRO A 68 -5.91 -4.48 2.82
N VAL A 69 -4.76 -5.03 2.40
CA VAL A 69 -3.49 -4.28 2.20
C VAL A 69 -3.70 -3.13 1.20
N GLY A 70 -4.53 -3.33 0.18
CA GLY A 70 -4.96 -2.27 -0.72
C GLY A 70 -5.72 -1.12 -0.04
N THR A 71 -6.56 -1.40 0.95
CA THR A 71 -7.28 -0.38 1.74
C THR A 71 -6.35 0.33 2.73
N LEU A 72 -5.33 -0.36 3.23
CA LEU A 72 -4.34 0.21 4.16
C LEU A 72 -3.36 1.16 3.44
N ALA A 73 -3.05 0.90 2.17
CA ALA A 73 -2.07 1.67 1.42
C ALA A 73 -2.60 3.04 0.93
N ALA A 74 -1.70 3.98 0.71
CA ALA A 74 -1.97 5.25 0.04
C ALA A 74 -2.14 5.09 -1.47
N ARG A 75 -2.78 6.07 -2.15
CA ARG A 75 -3.06 6.01 -3.61
C ARG A 75 -1.81 5.63 -4.41
N ASP A 76 -0.72 6.33 -4.13
CA ASP A 76 0.62 6.04 -4.63
C ASP A 76 1.39 5.39 -3.48
N ALA A 77 1.81 4.13 -3.63
CA ALA A 77 2.42 3.38 -2.52
C ALA A 77 3.41 2.30 -2.98
N HIS A 78 4.32 1.93 -2.08
CA HIS A 78 5.20 0.77 -2.19
C HIS A 78 4.73 -0.38 -1.29
N LEU A 79 4.85 -1.59 -1.80
CA LEU A 79 4.72 -2.84 -1.05
C LEU A 79 6.04 -3.60 -1.13
N TRP A 80 6.54 -4.01 0.03
CA TRP A 80 7.67 -4.91 0.17
C TRP A 80 7.15 -6.24 0.73
N LEU A 81 7.17 -7.30 -0.09
CA LEU A 81 6.55 -8.59 0.24
C LEU A 81 7.60 -9.72 0.33
N TRP A 82 7.85 -10.23 1.54
CA TRP A 82 8.75 -11.36 1.75
C TRP A 82 8.14 -12.68 1.24
N THR A 83 8.96 -13.48 0.55
CA THR A 83 8.61 -14.81 0.04
C THR A 83 9.84 -15.71 -0.09
N THR A 84 9.61 -17.02 -0.13
CA THR A 84 10.62 -18.01 -0.53
C THR A 84 10.62 -18.20 -2.05
N ASN A 85 11.70 -18.78 -2.59
CA ASN A 85 11.80 -19.10 -4.02
C ASN A 85 10.64 -20.01 -4.50
N ALA A 86 10.18 -20.94 -3.64
CA ALA A 86 9.10 -21.87 -3.95
C ALA A 86 7.71 -21.21 -4.02
N LEU A 87 7.54 -20.05 -3.40
CA LEU A 87 6.27 -19.32 -3.33
C LEU A 87 6.22 -18.10 -4.26
N LEU A 88 7.27 -17.82 -5.03
CA LEU A 88 7.32 -16.68 -5.97
C LEU A 88 6.02 -16.53 -6.82
N PRO A 89 5.49 -17.57 -7.49
CA PRO A 89 4.23 -17.44 -8.24
C PRO A 89 3.05 -17.01 -7.37
N ARG A 90 2.94 -17.56 -6.15
CA ARG A 90 1.83 -17.24 -5.22
C ARG A 90 1.99 -15.86 -4.59
N ALA A 91 3.22 -15.40 -4.37
CA ALA A 91 3.50 -14.06 -3.90
C ALA A 91 3.15 -12.99 -4.95
N TYR A 92 3.31 -13.29 -6.25
CA TYR A 92 2.90 -12.41 -7.34
C TYR A 92 1.37 -12.29 -7.37
N GLU A 93 0.65 -13.43 -7.35
CA GLU A 93 -0.82 -13.44 -7.24
C GLU A 93 -1.36 -12.71 -5.98
N VAL A 94 -0.57 -12.67 -4.90
CA VAL A 94 -0.93 -11.98 -3.64
C VAL A 94 -0.72 -10.46 -3.78
N ALA A 95 0.40 -10.02 -4.35
CA ALA A 95 0.63 -8.60 -4.63
C ALA A 95 -0.45 -8.04 -5.58
N GLU A 96 -0.81 -8.79 -6.63
CA GLU A 96 -1.87 -8.43 -7.57
C GLU A 96 -3.25 -8.37 -6.88
N ALA A 97 -3.59 -9.34 -6.04
CA ALA A 97 -4.84 -9.35 -5.27
C ALA A 97 -4.97 -8.14 -4.32
N TRP A 98 -3.85 -7.58 -3.86
CA TRP A 98 -3.81 -6.35 -3.05
C TRP A 98 -3.75 -5.05 -3.88
N GLY A 99 -3.75 -5.15 -5.21
CA GLY A 99 -3.73 -4.01 -6.13
C GLY A 99 -2.33 -3.42 -6.38
N PHE A 100 -1.28 -4.22 -6.24
CA PHE A 100 0.12 -3.81 -6.52
C PHE A 100 0.70 -4.55 -7.73
N THR A 101 1.50 -3.84 -8.53
CA THR A 101 2.30 -4.44 -9.60
C THR A 101 3.69 -4.79 -9.06
N VAL A 102 4.10 -6.05 -9.15
CA VAL A 102 5.48 -6.48 -8.85
C VAL A 102 6.44 -5.82 -9.85
N ARG A 103 7.56 -5.25 -9.38
CA ARG A 103 8.57 -4.59 -10.23
C ARG A 103 9.88 -5.35 -10.28
N SER A 104 10.41 -5.73 -9.12
CA SER A 104 11.68 -6.46 -9.02
C SER A 104 11.80 -7.17 -7.67
N PRO A 105 12.53 -8.29 -7.59
CA PRO A 105 12.96 -8.85 -6.32
C PRO A 105 14.17 -8.07 -5.76
N LEU A 106 14.18 -7.88 -4.45
CA LEU A 106 15.38 -7.66 -3.65
C LEU A 106 15.77 -8.99 -2.99
N THR A 107 16.90 -9.56 -3.38
CA THR A 107 17.35 -10.88 -2.94
C THR A 107 18.18 -10.77 -1.67
N TRP A 108 17.73 -11.37 -0.56
CA TRP A 108 18.60 -11.59 0.61
C TRP A 108 19.47 -12.81 0.38
N VAL A 109 20.77 -12.57 0.16
CA VAL A 109 21.81 -13.60 0.01
C VAL A 109 22.28 -14.07 1.38
N LYS A 110 22.29 -15.39 1.58
CA LYS A 110 22.73 -16.05 2.81
C LYS A 110 23.99 -16.86 2.53
N PHE A 111 25.07 -16.57 3.23
CA PHE A 111 26.31 -17.37 3.20
C PHE A 111 26.20 -18.70 3.97
N ARG A 112 25.04 -19.37 3.86
CA ARG A 112 24.80 -20.73 4.34
C ARG A 112 23.74 -21.41 3.47
N LEU A 113 23.95 -22.68 3.14
CA LEU A 113 22.99 -23.47 2.40
C LEU A 113 21.83 -23.90 3.30
N GLY A 114 20.59 -23.73 2.83
CA GLY A 114 19.40 -24.25 3.48
C GLY A 114 19.35 -25.78 3.51
N LEU A 115 18.31 -26.28 4.20
CA LEU A 115 18.01 -27.72 4.29
C LEU A 115 17.84 -28.32 2.88
N GLY A 116 18.49 -29.45 2.64
CA GLY A 116 18.40 -30.18 1.38
C GLY A 116 17.11 -31.00 1.24
N GLY A 117 16.94 -31.65 0.07
CA GLY A 117 15.95 -32.72 -0.12
C GLY A 117 14.51 -32.29 -0.45
N ARG A 118 14.18 -31.00 -0.52
CA ARG A 118 12.86 -30.50 -0.98
C ARG A 118 12.88 -29.70 -2.29
N TYR A 119 14.05 -29.27 -2.73
CA TYR A 119 14.22 -28.35 -3.85
C TYR A 119 15.38 -28.83 -4.74
N GLN A 120 15.24 -28.63 -6.05
CA GLN A 120 16.21 -29.00 -7.07
C GLN A 120 17.55 -28.27 -6.86
N LEU A 121 17.47 -27.00 -6.43
CA LEU A 121 18.61 -26.21 -5.97
C LEU A 121 18.49 -25.95 -4.46
N ARG A 122 19.61 -25.97 -3.74
CA ARG A 122 19.62 -25.67 -2.30
C ARG A 122 19.43 -24.17 -2.08
N ASN A 123 18.35 -23.78 -1.40
CA ASN A 123 18.07 -22.37 -1.11
C ASN A 123 19.21 -21.73 -0.30
N ALA A 124 19.88 -20.74 -0.88
CA ALA A 124 20.80 -19.82 -0.21
C ALA A 124 20.24 -18.38 -0.18
N THR A 125 18.96 -18.21 -0.54
CA THR A 125 18.32 -16.90 -0.68
C THR A 125 16.91 -16.89 -0.09
N GLU A 126 16.44 -15.71 0.31
CA GLU A 126 15.01 -15.36 0.42
C GLU A 126 14.75 -14.10 -0.42
N GLN A 127 13.50 -13.91 -0.85
CA GLN A 127 13.13 -12.85 -1.79
C GLN A 127 12.24 -11.84 -1.09
N LEU A 128 12.54 -10.56 -1.25
CA LEU A 128 11.70 -9.45 -0.81
C LEU A 128 11.23 -8.69 -2.06
N LEU A 129 9.99 -8.94 -2.49
CA LEU A 129 9.45 -8.36 -3.71
C LEU A 129 9.16 -6.88 -3.52
N PHE A 130 9.76 -6.03 -4.36
CA PHE A 130 9.41 -4.63 -4.49
C PHE A 130 8.25 -4.48 -5.48
N CYS A 131 7.15 -3.91 -5.01
CA CYS A 131 5.91 -3.74 -5.73
C CYS A 131 5.41 -2.29 -5.61
N THR A 132 4.73 -1.78 -6.63
CA THR A 132 4.23 -0.39 -6.67
C THR A 132 2.74 -0.33 -6.95
N ARG A 133 2.07 0.69 -6.42
CA ARG A 133 0.72 1.09 -6.82
C ARG A 133 0.67 2.57 -7.15
N GLY A 134 -0.09 2.95 -8.19
CA GLY A 134 -0.15 4.32 -8.66
C GLY A 134 1.17 4.76 -9.30
N ARG A 135 1.57 6.03 -9.08
CA ARG A 135 2.83 6.61 -9.58
C ARG A 135 4.06 6.21 -8.77
N ALA A 136 3.90 6.06 -7.45
CA ALA A 136 4.89 5.63 -6.46
C ALA A 136 6.36 6.00 -6.79
N PRO A 137 6.78 7.26 -6.55
CA PRO A 137 8.14 7.71 -6.84
C PRO A 137 9.18 7.08 -5.89
N LEU A 138 10.34 6.75 -6.43
CA LEU A 138 11.48 6.20 -5.68
C LEU A 138 12.30 7.31 -5.01
N GLY A 139 12.66 7.15 -3.74
CA GLY A 139 13.66 7.98 -3.05
C GLY A 139 15.10 7.73 -3.52
N SER A 140 15.38 6.53 -4.05
CA SER A 140 16.66 6.20 -4.68
C SER A 140 16.47 5.20 -5.82
N ARG A 141 17.21 5.41 -6.91
CA ARG A 141 17.26 4.51 -8.08
C ARG A 141 18.49 3.59 -8.09
N SER A 142 19.41 3.76 -7.14
CA SER A 142 20.73 3.12 -7.14
C SER A 142 20.82 1.91 -6.21
N GLN A 143 19.70 1.46 -5.63
CA GLN A 143 19.66 0.29 -4.75
C GLN A 143 19.83 -1.01 -5.56
N PRO A 144 20.86 -1.83 -5.30
CA PRO A 144 21.01 -3.13 -5.96
C PRO A 144 19.85 -4.09 -5.64
N THR A 145 19.56 -5.00 -6.57
CA THR A 145 18.53 -6.06 -6.46
C THR A 145 18.93 -7.22 -5.53
N TRP A 146 20.01 -7.07 -4.78
CA TRP A 146 20.45 -8.03 -3.78
C TRP A 146 21.11 -7.32 -2.59
N PHE A 147 21.15 -8.00 -1.45
CA PHE A 147 21.96 -7.64 -0.29
C PHE A 147 22.30 -8.89 0.51
N ASN A 148 23.40 -8.86 1.27
CA ASN A 148 23.72 -9.88 2.26
C ASN A 148 23.51 -9.33 3.68
N ALA A 149 23.05 -10.19 4.57
CA ALA A 149 22.88 -9.90 5.99
C ALA A 149 23.01 -11.20 6.81
N PRO A 150 23.47 -11.15 8.08
CA PRO A 150 23.60 -12.34 8.92
C PRO A 150 22.26 -13.07 9.12
N VAL A 151 22.29 -14.40 9.18
CA VAL A 151 21.08 -15.19 9.45
C VAL A 151 21.00 -15.53 10.93
N THR A 152 20.00 -14.97 11.62
CA THR A 152 19.79 -15.11 13.07
C THR A 152 18.75 -16.21 13.37
N GLU A 153 17.76 -15.97 14.24
CA GLU A 153 16.73 -16.94 14.60
C GLU A 153 15.88 -17.40 13.39
N HIS A 154 15.16 -18.52 13.56
CA HIS A 154 14.32 -19.05 12.49
C HIS A 154 13.26 -18.03 12.02
N SER A 155 13.15 -17.88 10.69
CA SER A 155 12.28 -16.92 10.01
C SER A 155 12.53 -15.44 10.36
N ARG A 156 13.55 -15.08 11.15
CA ARG A 156 13.87 -13.67 11.45
C ARG A 156 14.47 -13.02 10.21
N LYS A 157 13.77 -12.01 9.70
CA LYS A 157 14.25 -11.15 8.62
C LYS A 157 15.28 -10.14 9.13
N PRO A 158 16.29 -9.79 8.32
CA PRO A 158 17.40 -8.92 8.70
C PRO A 158 16.93 -7.49 8.97
N ALA A 159 17.56 -6.79 9.92
CA ALA A 159 17.23 -5.42 10.27
C ALA A 159 17.60 -4.44 9.13
N GLU A 160 18.64 -4.78 8.37
CA GLU A 160 19.15 -4.06 7.21
C GLU A 160 18.08 -3.80 6.13
N GLN A 161 16.99 -4.59 6.12
CA GLN A 161 15.83 -4.34 5.26
C GLN A 161 15.23 -2.95 5.48
N PHE A 162 15.17 -2.45 6.72
CA PHE A 162 14.50 -1.20 7.04
C PHE A 162 15.26 0.00 6.45
N ALA A 163 16.58 0.02 6.61
CA ALA A 163 17.44 1.04 6.01
C ALA A 163 17.41 1.03 4.47
N ILE A 164 17.23 -0.14 3.84
CA ILE A 164 17.03 -0.24 2.39
C ILE A 164 15.66 0.31 1.99
N ILE A 165 14.59 -0.10 2.68
CA ILE A 165 13.22 0.32 2.40
C ILE A 165 13.09 1.84 2.52
N GLU A 166 13.59 2.43 3.61
CA GLU A 166 13.52 3.87 3.91
C GLU A 166 14.34 4.74 2.94
N ARG A 167 15.41 4.18 2.36
CA ARG A 167 16.19 4.84 1.29
C ARG A 167 15.41 4.89 -0.03
N VAL A 168 14.62 3.86 -0.32
CA VAL A 168 13.92 3.68 -1.60
C VAL A 168 12.49 4.22 -1.56
N SER A 169 11.85 4.24 -0.39
CA SER A 169 10.39 4.36 -0.23
C SER A 169 10.01 5.39 0.84
N PRO A 170 9.02 6.26 0.58
CA PRO A 170 8.58 7.25 1.56
C PRO A 170 7.66 6.67 2.63
N GLY A 171 7.65 7.28 3.82
CA GLY A 171 6.63 7.04 4.84
C GLY A 171 5.30 7.74 4.54
N PRO A 172 4.23 7.50 5.33
CA PRO A 172 4.22 6.70 6.56
C PRO A 172 4.35 5.19 6.31
N TYR A 173 4.98 4.50 7.26
CA TYR A 173 5.38 3.09 7.15
C TYR A 173 4.51 2.16 8.01
N LEU A 174 4.24 0.95 7.49
CA LEU A 174 3.57 -0.13 8.21
C LEU A 174 4.31 -1.46 8.03
N GLU A 175 4.57 -2.19 9.12
CA GLU A 175 4.97 -3.60 9.08
C GLU A 175 3.79 -4.50 9.48
N LEU A 176 3.38 -5.40 8.58
CA LEU A 176 2.38 -6.44 8.81
C LEU A 176 3.05 -7.79 9.12
N PHE A 177 2.48 -8.51 10.08
CA PHE A 177 3.02 -9.72 10.73
C PHE A 177 4.31 -9.46 11.52
N ALA A 178 4.44 -8.23 12.04
CA ALA A 178 5.54 -7.84 12.90
C ALA A 178 5.63 -8.74 14.15
N ARG A 179 6.84 -9.22 14.46
CA ARG A 179 7.14 -10.03 15.66
C ARG A 179 7.96 -9.28 16.71
N ARG A 180 8.41 -8.08 16.37
CA ARG A 180 9.11 -7.09 17.21
C ARG A 180 8.87 -5.71 16.59
N ARG A 181 9.20 -4.63 17.30
CA ARG A 181 9.28 -3.30 16.68
C ARG A 181 10.44 -3.25 15.68
N PRO A 182 10.31 -2.57 14.54
CA PRO A 182 11.41 -2.31 13.61
C PRO A 182 12.65 -1.76 14.30
N GLU A 183 13.81 -2.24 13.87
CA GLU A 183 15.12 -1.79 14.31
C GLU A 183 15.49 -0.52 13.49
N SER A 184 14.71 0.55 13.69
CA SER A 184 14.76 1.81 12.93
C SER A 184 14.40 3.02 13.79
N ASN A 185 14.89 4.20 13.41
CA ASN A 185 14.54 5.49 13.99
C ASN A 185 13.30 6.14 13.33
N GLN A 186 12.72 5.53 12.29
CA GLN A 186 11.51 6.02 11.63
C GLN A 186 10.23 5.57 12.35
N PRO A 187 9.13 6.35 12.28
CA PRO A 187 7.88 6.04 12.99
C PRO A 187 7.07 4.95 12.25
N TRP A 188 7.52 3.71 12.35
CA TRP A 188 6.81 2.54 11.83
C TRP A 188 5.59 2.18 12.69
N ALA A 189 4.41 2.10 12.06
CA ALA A 189 3.28 1.38 12.62
C ALA A 189 3.52 -0.12 12.49
N VAL A 190 3.04 -0.91 13.45
CA VAL A 190 3.15 -2.38 13.40
C VAL A 190 1.80 -3.07 13.60
N TRP A 191 1.65 -4.25 13.01
CA TRP A 191 0.54 -5.17 13.27
C TRP A 191 1.02 -6.62 13.24
N GLY A 192 0.69 -7.41 14.26
CA GLY A 192 1.06 -8.82 14.35
C GLY A 192 0.80 -9.45 15.71
N ASP A 193 0.85 -10.78 15.78
CA ASP A 193 0.45 -11.55 16.97
C ASP A 193 1.39 -11.41 18.19
N GLN A 194 2.61 -10.90 17.99
CA GLN A 194 3.67 -10.84 18.99
C GLN A 194 4.11 -9.40 19.32
N VAL A 195 3.31 -8.40 18.92
CA VAL A 195 3.53 -6.97 19.21
C VAL A 195 2.22 -6.31 19.64
N ASP A 196 2.31 -5.24 20.42
CA ASP A 196 1.17 -4.37 20.68
C ASP A 196 0.89 -3.56 19.40
N SER A 197 -0.14 -4.00 18.67
CA SER A 197 -0.42 -3.56 17.30
C SER A 197 -1.06 -2.17 17.24
N ASP A 198 -0.58 -1.31 16.34
CA ASP A 198 -0.98 0.10 16.24
C ASP A 198 -2.22 0.35 15.38
N ILE A 199 -2.63 -0.63 14.59
CA ILE A 199 -3.83 -0.57 13.75
C ILE A 199 -4.78 -1.73 14.06
N ARG A 200 -6.08 -1.53 13.84
CA ARG A 200 -7.08 -2.61 13.89
C ARG A 200 -7.57 -2.92 12.48
N ILE A 201 -7.34 -4.15 12.02
CA ILE A 201 -7.80 -4.63 10.72
C ILE A 201 -9.12 -5.41 10.92
N PRO A 202 -10.28 -4.92 10.44
CA PRO A 202 -11.56 -5.62 10.60
C PRO A 202 -11.50 -7.05 10.05
N GLY A 203 -11.97 -8.02 10.85
CA GLY A 203 -11.89 -9.45 10.51
C GLY A 203 -10.51 -10.10 10.69
N PHE A 204 -9.46 -9.35 11.01
CA PHE A 204 -8.11 -9.86 11.28
C PHE A 204 -7.66 -9.38 12.67
N ALA A 205 -8.16 -10.07 13.70
CA ALA A 205 -7.82 -9.77 15.08
C ALA A 205 -6.45 -10.36 15.47
N VAL A 206 -5.71 -9.59 16.27
CA VAL A 206 -4.46 -9.99 16.96
C VAL A 206 -4.68 -9.99 18.48
N PRO A 207 -3.82 -10.63 19.29
CA PRO A 207 -4.02 -10.75 20.74
C PRO A 207 -3.91 -9.42 21.51
N ARG A 208 -3.20 -8.41 20.99
CA ARG A 208 -2.93 -7.14 21.67
C ARG A 208 -2.91 -5.95 20.71
N TYR A 209 -3.38 -4.82 21.21
CA TYR A 209 -3.36 -3.52 20.53
C TYR A 209 -2.73 -2.48 21.43
N SER A 210 -1.95 -1.56 20.86
CA SER A 210 -1.32 -0.47 21.61
C SER A 210 -2.36 0.56 22.08
N GLU A 211 -2.03 1.38 23.08
CA GLU A 211 -2.92 2.45 23.55
C GLU A 211 -3.26 3.44 22.42
N ARG A 212 -2.31 3.74 21.52
CA ARG A 212 -2.56 4.52 20.30
C ARG A 212 -3.70 3.95 19.46
N ALA A 213 -3.75 2.63 19.28
CA ALA A 213 -4.86 2.00 18.56
C ALA A 213 -6.18 2.14 19.35
N ARG A 214 -6.15 1.96 20.67
CA ARG A 214 -7.33 2.11 21.56
C ARG A 214 -7.89 3.53 21.59
N GLU A 215 -7.04 4.55 21.54
CA GLU A 215 -7.44 5.95 21.45
C GLU A 215 -8.04 6.29 20.08
N ALA A 216 -7.44 5.77 19.01
CA ALA A 216 -7.95 5.94 17.64
C ALA A 216 -9.35 5.29 17.44
N GLU A 217 -9.70 4.30 18.26
CA GLU A 217 -11.03 3.64 18.27
C GLU A 217 -12.08 4.46 19.04
N LYS A 218 -11.71 5.21 20.08
CA LYS A 218 -12.61 6.11 20.83
C LYS A 218 -12.86 7.45 20.11
N THR A 219 -11.93 7.85 19.24
CA THR A 219 -11.99 9.12 18.51
C THR A 219 -13.20 9.25 17.56
N PRO A 220 -13.63 8.26 16.76
CA PRO A 220 -14.80 8.38 15.87
C PRO A 220 -16.09 8.81 16.60
N GLU A 221 -16.39 8.22 17.77
CA GLU A 221 -17.58 8.57 18.57
C GLU A 221 -17.57 10.05 19.02
N ARG A 222 -16.38 10.61 19.29
CA ARG A 222 -16.22 12.02 19.67
C ARG A 222 -16.47 12.97 18.50
N THR A 223 -16.14 12.57 17.26
CA THR A 223 -16.47 13.35 16.06
C THR A 223 -17.97 13.32 15.75
N GLU A 224 -18.65 12.19 15.86
CA GLU A 224 -20.09 12.10 15.60
C GLU A 224 -20.92 12.85 16.66
N SER A 225 -20.56 12.74 17.93
CA SER A 225 -21.24 13.50 19.01
C SER A 225 -21.03 15.01 18.88
N VAL A 226 -19.83 15.48 18.49
CA VAL A 226 -19.59 16.91 18.21
C VAL A 226 -20.33 17.36 16.94
N GLN A 227 -20.36 16.57 15.88
CA GLN A 227 -21.11 16.91 14.66
C GLN A 227 -22.63 16.98 14.90
N THR A 228 -23.16 16.06 15.70
CA THR A 228 -24.58 16.05 16.12
C THR A 228 -24.91 17.30 16.95
N ALA A 229 -24.08 17.61 17.96
CA ALA A 229 -24.27 18.82 18.78
C ALA A 229 -24.16 20.12 17.95
N VAL A 230 -23.23 20.19 16.99
CA VAL A 230 -23.11 21.37 16.10
C VAL A 230 -24.29 21.48 15.15
N ALA A 231 -24.84 20.37 14.66
CA ALA A 231 -26.05 20.34 13.84
C ALA A 231 -27.30 20.78 14.63
N GLU A 232 -27.44 20.33 15.88
CA GLU A 232 -28.51 20.80 16.77
C GLU A 232 -28.40 22.30 17.06
N VAL A 233 -27.20 22.80 17.41
CA VAL A 233 -26.97 24.23 17.66
C VAL A 233 -27.24 25.08 16.40
N ALA A 234 -26.90 24.59 15.21
CA ALA A 234 -27.20 25.27 13.94
C ALA A 234 -28.71 25.25 13.58
N GLY A 235 -29.48 24.29 14.11
CA GLY A 235 -30.93 24.21 13.90
C GLY A 235 -31.76 25.22 14.70
N VAL A 236 -31.21 25.77 15.79
CA VAL A 236 -31.95 26.61 16.77
C VAL A 236 -31.77 28.12 16.49
N SER A 237 -31.58 28.54 15.23
CA SER A 237 -31.40 29.97 14.91
C SER A 237 -31.84 30.40 13.50
N ARG A 238 -33.11 30.13 13.13
CA ARG A 238 -33.80 30.87 12.04
C ARG A 238 -35.31 31.06 12.27
N LEU A 239 -35.66 32.03 13.10
CA LEU A 239 -36.96 32.73 13.05
C LEU A 239 -36.74 34.21 13.37
N GLY A 240 -36.84 35.07 12.35
CA GLY A 240 -36.65 36.51 12.44
C GLY A 240 -36.75 37.19 11.07
N ALA A 241 -37.63 38.18 10.94
CA ALA A 241 -37.90 38.95 9.70
C ALA A 241 -36.81 40.03 9.46
N SER A 242 -36.81 40.91 8.44
CA SER A 242 -37.87 41.34 7.52
C SER A 242 -37.32 42.08 6.28
N SER A 243 -38.14 42.15 5.22
CA SER A 243 -38.34 43.26 4.26
C SER A 243 -37.19 44.21 3.84
N ALA A 244 -36.83 44.12 2.54
CA ALA A 244 -36.64 45.18 1.54
C ALA A 244 -35.88 46.50 1.82
N VAL A 245 -35.00 46.88 0.89
CA VAL A 245 -35.07 48.13 0.08
C VAL A 245 -34.21 47.98 -1.19
N VAL A 246 -34.58 48.66 -2.28
CA VAL A 246 -33.88 48.68 -3.58
C VAL A 246 -33.17 50.02 -3.79
N THR A 247 -31.94 49.99 -4.33
CA THR A 247 -31.38 51.13 -5.08
C THR A 247 -30.42 50.67 -6.17
N SER A 248 -30.40 51.40 -7.29
CA SER A 248 -29.50 51.29 -8.45
C SER A 248 -28.10 51.91 -8.16
N GLN A 249 -27.08 51.96 -9.03
CA GLN A 249 -27.01 51.93 -10.51
C GLN A 249 -25.54 51.78 -11.03
N ALA A 250 -25.39 51.42 -12.31
CA ALA A 250 -24.34 51.79 -13.29
C ALA A 250 -22.82 51.50 -13.08
N ASP A 251 -22.24 50.87 -14.12
CA ASP A 251 -21.01 51.20 -14.89
C ASP A 251 -19.66 51.46 -14.15
N SER A 252 -18.52 50.87 -14.54
CA SER A 252 -17.89 51.02 -15.87
C SER A 252 -16.78 49.99 -16.20
N GLU A 253 -16.63 49.74 -17.51
CA GLU A 253 -15.41 49.55 -18.32
C GLU A 253 -14.29 48.52 -18.00
N ARG A 254 -13.89 47.82 -19.08
CA ARG A 254 -12.53 47.26 -19.31
C ARG A 254 -11.82 48.17 -20.34
N PRO A 255 -10.49 48.32 -20.29
CA PRO A 255 -9.61 47.62 -21.26
C PRO A 255 -8.32 47.06 -20.59
N ALA A 256 -7.79 45.88 -20.91
CA ALA A 256 -7.17 45.38 -22.14
C ALA A 256 -5.63 45.60 -22.24
N ALA A 257 -4.91 44.47 -22.36
CA ALA A 257 -3.62 44.24 -23.03
C ALA A 257 -2.32 44.97 -22.56
N MET A 258 -1.28 44.18 -22.30
CA MET A 258 0.01 44.39 -23.00
C MET A 258 0.77 43.07 -23.24
N ARG A 259 1.54 43.05 -24.34
CA ARG A 259 2.32 41.91 -24.89
C ARG A 259 3.83 42.20 -24.82
N ARG A 260 4.62 41.16 -25.15
CA ARG A 260 6.09 41.10 -25.40
C ARG A 260 6.86 40.73 -24.14
N GLY A 261 7.86 39.85 -24.15
CA GLY A 261 8.74 39.32 -25.21
C GLY A 261 10.16 39.25 -24.59
N GLY A 262 11.15 38.47 -25.01
CA GLY A 262 11.36 37.50 -26.09
C GLY A 262 12.88 37.18 -26.13
N THR A 263 13.35 36.28 -27.01
CA THR A 263 14.79 35.97 -27.34
C THR A 263 15.69 35.53 -26.17
N GLY A 264 16.34 34.36 -26.21
CA GLY A 264 17.54 34.03 -27.01
C GLY A 264 18.70 33.76 -26.03
N ASP A 265 19.79 33.05 -26.31
CA ASP A 265 20.35 32.45 -27.54
C ASP A 265 21.20 31.20 -27.16
N ASP A 266 21.58 30.40 -28.15
CA ASP A 266 22.32 29.13 -28.01
C ASP A 266 23.85 29.28 -27.80
N ARG A 267 24.48 28.21 -27.25
CA ARG A 267 25.78 27.56 -27.60
C ARG A 267 26.31 26.71 -26.42
N ASP A 268 26.66 25.42 -26.59
CA ASP A 268 27.78 24.80 -27.35
C ASP A 268 29.17 25.19 -26.80
N GLU A 269 30.20 24.33 -26.71
CA GLU A 269 30.35 22.85 -26.75
C GLU A 269 31.82 22.54 -26.29
N THR A 270 32.35 21.33 -26.53
CA THR A 270 33.78 20.91 -26.50
C THR A 270 34.40 20.55 -25.11
N THR A 271 34.74 19.26 -24.87
CA THR A 271 36.06 18.56 -24.99
C THR A 271 36.88 18.61 -23.68
N ASP A 272 37.62 17.61 -23.18
CA ASP A 272 37.95 16.20 -23.50
C ASP A 272 38.02 15.45 -22.13
N GLY A 273 38.01 14.12 -21.94
CA GLY A 273 38.67 13.04 -22.66
C GLY A 273 40.00 12.65 -21.98
N ASP A 274 40.00 11.61 -21.13
CA ASP A 274 41.05 10.56 -21.09
C ASP A 274 40.59 9.39 -20.19
N GLY A 275 41.14 8.18 -20.39
CA GLY A 275 40.74 6.98 -19.67
C GLY A 275 41.88 6.26 -18.96
N LYS A 276 41.54 5.33 -18.05
CA LYS A 276 42.34 4.13 -17.81
C LYS A 276 41.59 3.06 -17.00
N GLU A 277 41.45 1.90 -17.60
CA GLU A 277 41.23 0.64 -16.89
C GLU A 277 42.52 0.25 -16.15
N VAL A 278 42.39 -0.38 -14.98
CA VAL A 278 43.45 -1.15 -14.33
C VAL A 278 42.83 -2.38 -13.69
N GLU A 279 43.09 -3.56 -14.25
CA GLU A 279 42.84 -4.84 -13.60
C GLU A 279 43.78 -5.05 -12.41
N ARG A 280 43.25 -5.54 -11.28
CA ARG A 280 43.91 -6.43 -10.32
C ARG A 280 42.88 -7.24 -9.53
#